data_AF-W9PCS3-F1
#
_entry.id   AF-W9PCS3-F1
#
_cell.length_a   1.000
_cell.length_b   1.000
_cell.length_c   1.000
_cell.angle_alpha   90.00
_cell.angle_beta   90.00
_cell.angle_gamma   90.00
#
_symmetry.space_group_name_H-M   'P 1'
#
loop_
_entity.id
_entity.type
_entity.pdbx_description
1 polymer ?
#
loop_
_entity_poly.entity_id
_entity_poly.type
_entity_poly.pdbx_seq_one_letter_code
_entity_poly.pdbx_strand_id
1 'polypeptide(L)'
;MAERNLAQIISQLKHSPSMSYTDANALLSKAKLALLKLNALTPAPSTPTHLLPLARETYEQGALFAIRARNPEAFTRYVQQLQPFYELPAAVLPPNLAERNKVTGLSLLLLLTQGRYAEFHTELESLENREGGGGDVESDRYLGYPIRLERWLMEGSYDRVWKAMKSSEVPCDEYSVFSEILKNQIRSEIASSSERAYPSLPISSTKSLLFLDSEGDVISFAHHRGWIVRDGNIYFPDTAEGEDGDQNKEMSQMVIENALGYARELETIV
;
A
#
# COMPACT_ATOMS: atom_id res chain seq x y z
N MET A 1 14.77 25.90 -26.85
CA MET A 1 15.92 25.35 -26.09
C MET A 1 15.49 24.56 -24.85
N ALA A 2 14.59 25.09 -24.01
CA ALA A 2 14.11 24.39 -22.81
C ALA A 2 13.46 23.02 -23.09
N GLU A 3 12.71 22.89 -24.18
CA GLU A 3 12.07 21.63 -24.60
C GLU A 3 13.07 20.54 -25.01
N ARG A 4 14.09 20.89 -25.83
CA ARG A 4 15.18 19.95 -26.18
C ARG A 4 15.97 19.50 -24.95
N ASN A 5 16.19 20.41 -24.00
CA ASN A 5 16.83 20.05 -22.73
C ASN A 5 15.95 19.09 -21.92
N LEU A 6 14.63 19.27 -21.91
CA LEU A 6 13.72 18.37 -21.21
C LEU A 6 13.69 16.98 -21.84
N ALA A 7 13.62 16.90 -23.17
CA ALA A 7 13.70 15.64 -23.91
C ALA A 7 15.04 14.91 -23.70
N GLN A 8 16.16 15.65 -23.62
CA GLN A 8 17.47 15.10 -23.28
C GLN A 8 17.56 14.62 -21.84
N ILE A 9 16.96 15.33 -20.88
CA ILE A 9 16.93 14.88 -19.48
C ILE A 9 16.08 13.61 -19.35
N ILE A 10 14.93 13.54 -20.03
CA ILE A 10 14.08 12.35 -20.02
C ILE A 10 14.79 11.15 -20.68
N SER A 11 15.48 11.36 -21.80
CA SER A 11 16.25 10.28 -22.43
C SER A 11 17.39 9.81 -21.53
N GLN A 12 18.07 10.72 -20.83
CA GLN A 12 19.08 10.37 -19.83
C GLN A 12 18.50 9.59 -18.64
N LEU A 13 17.32 9.99 -18.13
CA LEU A 13 16.61 9.29 -17.06
C LEU A 13 16.18 7.87 -17.48
N LYS A 14 15.70 7.70 -18.73
CA LYS A 14 15.33 6.40 -19.29
C LYS A 14 16.54 5.51 -19.57
N HIS A 15 17.66 6.08 -20.02
CA HIS A 15 18.88 5.32 -20.33
C HIS A 15 19.70 4.96 -19.08
N SER A 16 19.49 5.67 -17.96
CA SER A 16 20.15 5.40 -16.68
C SER A 16 19.14 5.01 -15.59
N PRO A 17 18.46 3.85 -15.71
CA PRO A 17 17.51 3.39 -14.70
C PRO A 17 18.19 3.04 -13.36
N SER A 18 19.49 2.74 -13.34
CA SER A 18 20.25 2.42 -12.11
C SER A 18 20.91 3.63 -11.44
N MET A 19 20.61 4.85 -11.89
CA MET A 19 21.22 6.07 -11.34
C MET A 19 20.83 6.31 -9.88
N SER A 20 21.76 6.86 -9.10
CA SER A 20 21.52 7.31 -7.72
C SER A 20 20.32 8.26 -7.66
N TYR A 21 19.46 8.10 -6.65
CA TYR A 21 18.32 8.98 -6.41
C TYR A 21 18.74 10.45 -6.25
N THR A 22 19.93 10.73 -5.71
CA THR A 22 20.43 12.10 -5.56
C THR A 22 20.61 12.79 -6.90
N ASP A 23 21.15 12.07 -7.87
CA ASP A 23 21.49 12.59 -9.19
C ASP A 23 20.22 12.66 -10.05
N ALA A 24 19.34 11.67 -9.91
CA ALA A 24 17.99 11.70 -10.47
C ALA A 24 17.20 12.91 -9.93
N ASN A 25 17.25 13.20 -8.63
CA ASN A 25 16.56 14.35 -8.05
C ASN A 25 17.15 15.70 -8.52
N ALA A 26 18.47 15.78 -8.68
CA ALA A 26 19.12 16.95 -9.27
C ALA A 26 18.71 17.17 -10.74
N LEU A 27 18.54 16.11 -11.52
CA LEU A 27 18.04 16.18 -12.90
C LEU A 27 16.53 16.48 -12.95
N LEU A 28 15.74 15.88 -12.07
CA LEU A 28 14.29 16.12 -11.95
C LEU A 28 13.99 17.55 -11.52
N SER A 29 14.77 18.13 -10.61
CA SER A 29 14.64 19.55 -10.23
C SER A 29 14.94 20.49 -11.40
N LYS A 30 15.97 20.20 -12.20
CA LYS A 30 16.25 20.92 -13.45
C LYS A 30 15.12 20.75 -14.47
N ALA A 31 14.56 19.55 -14.59
CA ALA A 31 13.40 19.28 -15.46
C ALA A 31 12.15 20.06 -14.99
N LYS A 32 11.86 20.07 -13.68
CA LYS A 32 10.76 20.86 -13.10
C LYS A 32 10.93 22.36 -13.34
N LEU A 33 12.15 22.88 -13.21
CA LEU A 33 12.44 24.28 -13.54
C LEU A 33 12.23 24.58 -15.03
N ALA A 34 12.55 23.65 -15.92
CA ALA A 34 12.27 23.78 -17.34
C ALA A 34 10.76 23.72 -17.64
N LEU A 35 10.00 22.82 -16.99
CA LEU A 35 8.53 22.75 -17.07
C LEU A 35 7.87 24.04 -16.56
N LEU A 36 8.42 24.64 -15.50
CA LEU A 36 7.94 25.90 -14.95
C LEU A 36 8.13 27.04 -15.94
N LYS A 37 9.29 27.13 -16.58
CA LYS A 37 9.55 28.14 -17.64
C LYS A 37 8.64 27.96 -18.85
N LEU A 38 8.12 26.75 -19.07
CA LEU A 38 7.23 26.41 -20.17
C LEU A 38 5.74 26.49 -19.78
N ASN A 39 5.42 26.89 -18.54
CA ASN A 39 4.05 26.93 -18.00
C ASN A 39 3.26 25.61 -18.19
N ALA A 40 3.96 24.47 -18.12
CA ALA A 40 3.40 23.13 -18.35
C ALA A 40 3.41 22.25 -17.08
N LEU A 41 3.44 22.88 -15.90
CA LEU A 41 3.47 22.19 -14.59
C LEU A 41 2.16 21.46 -14.29
N THR A 42 1.05 22.07 -14.65
CA THR A 42 -0.31 21.52 -14.58
C THR A 42 -0.95 21.64 -15.96
N PRO A 43 -1.86 20.72 -16.31
CA PRO A 43 -2.57 20.82 -17.57
C PRO A 43 -3.57 21.99 -17.50
N ALA A 44 -3.20 23.12 -18.08
CA ALA A 44 -4.09 24.26 -18.28
C ALA A 44 -4.55 24.27 -19.75
N PRO A 45 -5.73 24.85 -20.06
CA PRO A 45 -6.22 24.95 -21.45
C PRO A 45 -5.29 25.78 -22.36
N SER A 46 -4.38 26.57 -21.78
CA SER A 46 -3.36 27.36 -22.49
C SER A 46 -2.05 26.61 -22.75
N THR A 47 -1.88 25.40 -22.20
CA THR A 47 -0.63 24.63 -22.31
C THR A 47 -0.56 23.93 -23.67
N PRO A 48 0.56 24.01 -24.39
CA PRO A 48 0.68 23.37 -25.70
C PRO A 48 0.71 21.84 -25.57
N THR A 49 -0.06 21.15 -26.41
CA THR A 49 -0.29 19.70 -26.38
C THR A 49 0.96 18.84 -26.52
N HIS A 50 2.02 19.33 -27.17
CA HIS A 50 3.28 18.60 -27.31
C HIS A 50 4.12 18.53 -26.02
N LEU A 51 3.89 19.43 -25.05
CA LEU A 51 4.63 19.46 -23.78
C LEU A 51 4.00 18.58 -22.70
N LEU A 52 2.69 18.32 -22.79
CA LEU A 52 1.94 17.48 -21.86
C LEU A 52 2.50 16.04 -21.74
N PRO A 53 2.83 15.31 -22.82
CA PRO A 53 3.43 13.98 -22.69
C PRO A 53 4.82 14.03 -22.06
N LEU A 54 5.61 15.07 -22.36
CA LEU A 54 6.93 15.29 -21.79
C LEU A 54 6.86 15.54 -20.27
N ALA A 55 5.89 16.35 -19.83
CA ALA A 55 5.62 16.60 -18.42
C ALA A 55 5.18 15.32 -17.69
N ARG A 56 4.24 14.56 -18.27
CA ARG A 56 3.79 13.27 -17.73
C ARG A 56 4.95 12.31 -17.54
N GLU A 57 5.77 12.10 -18.56
CA GLU A 57 6.93 11.19 -18.49
C GLU A 57 7.94 11.62 -17.42
N THR A 58 8.13 12.93 -17.22
CA THR A 58 9.03 13.44 -16.18
C THR A 58 8.53 13.06 -14.79
N TYR A 59 7.23 13.19 -14.53
CA TYR A 59 6.65 12.83 -13.24
C TYR A 59 6.56 11.31 -13.05
N GLU A 60 6.28 10.53 -14.10
CA GLU A 60 6.30 9.06 -14.06
C GLU A 60 7.69 8.53 -13.68
N GLN A 61 8.74 9.03 -14.32
CA GLN A 61 10.12 8.66 -13.94
C GLN A 61 10.45 9.13 -12.52
N GLY A 62 10.01 10.32 -12.12
CA GLY A 62 10.17 10.82 -10.75
C GLY A 62 9.54 9.90 -9.70
N ALA A 63 8.35 9.37 -9.99
CA ALA A 63 7.65 8.41 -9.14
C ALA A 63 8.44 7.09 -9.04
N LEU A 64 8.90 6.54 -10.16
CA LEU A 64 9.68 5.29 -10.17
C LEU A 64 10.98 5.40 -9.37
N PHE A 65 11.72 6.51 -9.52
CA PHE A 65 12.93 6.75 -8.74
C PHE A 65 12.64 6.95 -7.24
N ALA A 66 11.51 7.59 -6.88
CA ALA A 66 11.10 7.75 -5.48
C ALA A 66 10.82 6.40 -4.79
N ILE A 67 10.18 5.46 -5.49
CA ILE A 67 9.97 4.10 -4.97
C ILE A 67 11.29 3.36 -4.79
N ARG A 68 12.19 3.41 -5.77
CA ARG A 68 13.52 2.78 -5.65
C ARG A 68 14.32 3.36 -4.48
N ALA A 69 14.14 4.64 -4.17
CA ALA A 69 14.75 5.30 -3.02
C ALA A 69 14.06 5.03 -1.68
N ARG A 70 13.03 4.17 -1.65
CA ARG A 70 12.22 3.88 -0.46
C ARG A 70 11.61 5.14 0.19
N ASN A 71 11.25 6.14 -0.61
CA ASN A 71 10.62 7.37 -0.12
C ASN A 71 9.13 7.42 -0.54
N PRO A 72 8.21 6.90 0.30
CA PRO A 72 6.79 6.83 -0.03
C PRO A 72 6.14 8.22 -0.12
N GLU A 73 6.55 9.19 0.71
CA GLU A 73 5.98 10.55 0.70
C GLU A 73 6.26 11.26 -0.63
N ALA A 74 7.51 11.17 -1.11
CA ALA A 74 7.89 11.74 -2.39
C ALA A 74 7.10 11.10 -3.54
N PHE A 75 6.88 9.78 -3.47
CA PHE A 75 6.09 9.06 -4.46
C PHE A 75 4.63 9.51 -4.47
N THR A 76 3.96 9.57 -3.31
CA THR A 76 2.56 10.04 -3.21
C THR A 76 2.41 11.44 -3.79
N ARG A 77 3.37 12.34 -3.54
CA ARG A 77 3.39 13.68 -4.14
C ARG A 77 3.46 13.64 -5.66
N TYR A 78 4.29 12.76 -6.25
CA TYR A 78 4.37 12.60 -7.69
C TYR A 78 3.09 12.02 -8.29
N VAL A 79 2.46 11.05 -7.62
CA VAL A 79 1.18 10.46 -8.05
C VAL A 79 0.06 11.51 -8.05
N GLN A 80 -0.04 12.33 -6.99
CA GLN A 80 -1.00 13.44 -6.94
C GLN A 80 -0.76 14.47 -8.05
N GLN A 81 0.49 14.73 -8.41
CA GLN A 81 0.83 15.61 -9.54
C GLN A 81 0.51 14.98 -10.90
N LEU A 82 0.53 13.65 -11.01
CA LEU A 82 0.18 12.90 -12.22
C LEU A 82 -1.32 12.77 -12.44
N GLN A 83 -2.12 12.75 -11.37
CA GLN A 83 -3.57 12.52 -11.45
C GLN A 83 -4.29 13.46 -12.44
N PRO A 84 -4.06 14.79 -12.44
CA PRO A 84 -4.66 15.69 -13.43
C PRO A 84 -4.28 15.36 -14.88
N PHE A 85 -3.09 14.79 -15.11
CA PHE A 85 -2.66 14.38 -16.45
C PHE A 85 -3.31 13.06 -16.90
N TYR A 86 -3.75 12.21 -15.96
CA TYR A 86 -4.45 10.97 -16.24
C TYR A 86 -5.97 11.14 -16.43
N GLU A 87 -6.53 12.24 -15.94
CA GLU A 87 -7.93 12.63 -16.11
C GLU A 87 -8.20 13.36 -17.44
N LEU A 88 -7.14 13.73 -18.18
CA LEU A 88 -7.29 14.39 -19.48
C LEU A 88 -7.90 13.45 -20.53
N PRO A 89 -8.79 13.96 -21.40
CA PRO A 89 -9.34 13.16 -22.50
C PRO A 89 -8.26 12.60 -23.41
N ALA A 90 -8.46 11.37 -23.89
CA ALA A 90 -7.54 10.70 -24.83
C ALA A 90 -7.33 11.48 -26.15
N ALA A 91 -8.27 12.38 -26.48
CA ALA A 91 -8.18 13.30 -27.62
C ALA A 91 -7.09 14.39 -27.45
N VAL A 92 -6.73 14.74 -26.21
CA VAL A 92 -5.76 15.79 -25.88
C VAL A 92 -4.38 15.20 -25.59
N LEU A 93 -4.35 14.03 -24.93
CA LEU A 93 -3.12 13.33 -24.60
C LEU A 93 -3.30 11.83 -24.86
N PRO A 94 -2.53 11.22 -25.79
CA PRO A 94 -2.60 9.78 -25.98
C PRO A 94 -2.20 9.06 -24.69
N PRO A 95 -2.99 8.08 -24.23
CA PRO A 95 -2.74 7.39 -22.98
C PRO A 95 -1.50 6.49 -23.11
N ASN A 96 -0.49 6.72 -22.25
CA ASN A 96 0.62 5.78 -22.09
C ASN A 96 0.20 4.71 -21.06
N LEU A 97 -0.63 3.77 -21.52
CA LEU A 97 -1.29 2.80 -20.64
C LEU A 97 -0.30 1.96 -19.82
N ALA A 98 0.84 1.55 -20.41
CA ALA A 98 1.81 0.70 -19.73
C ALA A 98 2.46 1.37 -18.50
N GLU A 99 3.02 2.58 -18.66
CA GLU A 99 3.66 3.30 -17.55
C GLU A 99 2.63 3.83 -16.55
N ARG A 100 1.46 4.27 -17.03
CA ARG A 100 0.34 4.66 -16.16
C ARG A 100 -0.08 3.50 -15.27
N ASN A 101 -0.35 2.33 -15.84
CA ASN A 101 -0.83 1.16 -15.10
C ASN A 101 0.24 0.65 -14.13
N LYS A 102 1.52 0.78 -14.48
CA LYS A 102 2.64 0.53 -13.57
C LYS A 102 2.66 1.49 -12.37
N VAL A 103 2.58 2.80 -12.59
CA VAL A 103 2.59 3.80 -11.49
C VAL A 103 1.35 3.66 -10.61
N THR A 104 0.17 3.46 -11.22
CA THR A 104 -1.06 3.21 -10.48
C THR A 104 -0.99 1.92 -9.67
N GLY A 105 -0.49 0.82 -10.24
CA GLY A 105 -0.30 -0.45 -9.52
C GLY A 105 0.67 -0.32 -8.33
N LEU A 106 1.73 0.47 -8.49
CA LEU A 106 2.64 0.82 -7.39
C LEU A 106 1.96 1.66 -6.31
N SER A 107 1.06 2.58 -6.68
CA SER A 107 0.27 3.36 -5.73
C SER A 107 -0.71 2.50 -4.94
N LEU A 108 -1.39 1.58 -5.62
CA LEU A 108 -2.28 0.60 -4.98
C LEU A 108 -1.51 -0.29 -4.00
N LEU A 109 -0.31 -0.77 -4.36
CA LEU A 109 0.53 -1.52 -3.43
C LEU A 109 1.00 -0.69 -2.23
N LEU A 110 1.35 0.58 -2.43
CA LEU A 110 1.71 1.45 -1.33
C LEU A 110 0.55 1.57 -0.33
N LEU A 111 -0.68 1.76 -0.80
CA LEU A 111 -1.87 1.82 0.06
C LEU A 111 -2.08 0.51 0.84
N LEU A 112 -1.87 -0.64 0.20
CA LEU A 112 -1.91 -1.95 0.87
C LEU A 112 -0.84 -2.09 1.96
N THR A 113 0.39 -1.65 1.70
CA THR A 113 1.46 -1.69 2.71
C THR A 113 1.21 -0.78 3.91
N GLN A 114 0.43 0.29 3.71
CA GLN A 114 0.03 1.21 4.77
C GLN A 114 -1.24 0.77 5.51
N GLY A 115 -1.89 -0.33 5.08
CA GLY A 115 -3.16 -0.78 5.64
C GLY A 115 -4.36 0.13 5.34
N ARG A 116 -4.26 1.00 4.32
CA ARG A 116 -5.32 1.97 3.96
C ARG A 116 -6.28 1.36 2.92
N TYR A 117 -7.05 0.36 3.34
CA TYR A 117 -7.99 -0.38 2.46
C TYR A 117 -9.11 0.50 1.91
N ALA A 118 -9.64 1.44 2.70
CA ALA A 118 -10.71 2.33 2.25
C ALA A 118 -10.30 3.13 1.01
N GLU A 119 -9.10 3.73 1.05
CA GLU A 119 -8.57 4.51 -0.07
C GLU A 119 -8.19 3.64 -1.25
N PHE A 120 -7.72 2.42 -1.00
CA PHE A 120 -7.47 1.45 -2.06
C PHE A 120 -8.74 1.19 -2.88
N HIS A 121 -9.88 0.94 -2.22
CA HIS A 121 -11.16 0.71 -2.92
C HIS A 121 -11.70 1.98 -3.61
N THR A 122 -11.53 3.16 -3.01
CA THR A 122 -11.90 4.43 -3.66
C THR A 122 -11.10 4.68 -4.94
N GLU A 123 -9.79 4.43 -4.91
CA GLU A 123 -8.94 4.55 -6.10
C GLU A 123 -9.30 3.50 -7.16
N LEU A 124 -9.62 2.27 -6.74
CA LEU A 124 -10.06 1.21 -7.64
C LEU A 124 -11.36 1.56 -8.37
N GLU A 125 -12.36 2.08 -7.65
CA GLU A 125 -13.61 2.58 -8.24
C GLU A 125 -13.36 3.75 -9.21
N SER A 126 -12.45 4.66 -8.88
CA SER A 126 -12.05 5.75 -9.78
C SER A 126 -11.43 5.22 -11.08
N LEU A 127 -10.64 4.16 -11.02
CA LEU A 127 -10.00 3.56 -12.19
C LEU A 127 -11.00 2.87 -13.11
N GLU A 128 -11.97 2.15 -12.55
CA GLU A 128 -13.06 1.51 -13.32
C GLU A 128 -13.94 2.54 -14.04
N ASN A 129 -14.19 3.68 -13.40
CA ASN A 129 -15.03 4.75 -13.95
C ASN A 129 -14.35 5.63 -15.01
N ARG A 130 -13.02 5.53 -15.21
CA ARG A 130 -12.31 6.36 -16.21
C ARG A 130 -12.55 5.86 -17.63
N GLU A 131 -12.55 6.77 -18.61
CA GLU A 131 -12.63 6.42 -20.04
C GLU A 131 -11.48 5.48 -20.43
N GLY A 132 -11.82 4.24 -20.81
CA GLY A 132 -10.89 3.14 -21.09
C GLY A 132 -10.74 2.10 -19.97
N GLY A 133 -11.40 2.31 -18.81
CA GLY A 133 -11.42 1.42 -17.63
C GLY A 133 -12.56 0.40 -17.59
N GLY A 134 -13.43 0.39 -18.62
CA GLY A 134 -14.44 -0.67 -18.79
C GLY A 134 -13.87 -2.03 -19.23
N GLY A 135 -12.54 -2.14 -19.34
CA GLY A 135 -11.83 -3.37 -19.64
C GLY A 135 -11.11 -3.89 -18.41
N ASP A 136 -11.55 -5.04 -17.92
CA ASP A 136 -10.88 -6.02 -17.05
C ASP A 136 -9.56 -5.51 -16.41
N VAL A 137 -9.67 -4.60 -15.43
CA VAL A 137 -8.54 -4.03 -14.67
C VAL A 137 -7.71 -5.15 -14.02
N GLU A 138 -8.37 -6.28 -13.74
CA GLU A 138 -7.75 -7.50 -13.20
C GLU A 138 -6.90 -8.27 -14.24
N SER A 139 -7.21 -8.14 -15.54
CA SER A 139 -6.44 -8.76 -16.62
C SER A 139 -5.09 -8.10 -16.86
N ASP A 140 -4.91 -6.85 -16.43
CA ASP A 140 -3.64 -6.15 -16.58
C ASP A 140 -2.59 -6.79 -15.66
N ARG A 141 -1.40 -7.03 -16.21
CA ARG A 141 -0.25 -7.56 -15.49
C ARG A 141 0.14 -6.70 -14.29
N TYR A 142 0.02 -5.37 -14.38
CA TYR A 142 0.47 -4.45 -13.33
C TYR A 142 -0.60 -4.10 -12.30
N LEU A 143 -1.86 -4.02 -12.71
CA LEU A 143 -3.00 -3.69 -11.84
C LEU A 143 -3.62 -4.93 -11.20
N GLY A 144 -3.68 -6.05 -11.93
CA GLY A 144 -4.21 -7.31 -11.40
C GLY A 144 -3.37 -7.90 -10.27
N TYR A 145 -2.07 -7.59 -10.18
CA TYR A 145 -1.24 -8.05 -9.08
C TYR A 145 -1.65 -7.46 -7.71
N PRO A 146 -1.72 -6.13 -7.52
CA PRO A 146 -2.24 -5.52 -6.29
C PRO A 146 -3.66 -5.99 -5.95
N ILE A 147 -4.55 -6.14 -6.93
CA ILE A 147 -5.95 -6.55 -6.71
C ILE A 147 -6.03 -7.99 -6.19
N ARG A 148 -5.34 -8.93 -6.84
CA ARG A 148 -5.30 -10.33 -6.36
C ARG A 148 -4.66 -10.44 -4.98
N LEU A 149 -3.61 -9.66 -4.73
CA LEU A 149 -2.92 -9.63 -3.45
C LEU A 149 -3.83 -9.13 -2.33
N GLU A 150 -4.56 -8.05 -2.57
CA GLU A 150 -5.56 -7.51 -1.65
C GLU A 150 -6.66 -8.53 -1.36
N ARG A 151 -7.21 -9.16 -2.40
CA ARG A 151 -8.24 -10.19 -2.25
C ARG A 151 -7.77 -11.36 -1.38
N TRP A 152 -6.56 -11.86 -1.60
CA TRP A 152 -6.03 -12.94 -0.76
C TRP A 152 -5.77 -12.49 0.69
N LEU A 153 -5.43 -11.22 0.89
CA LEU A 153 -5.23 -10.65 2.22
C LEU A 153 -6.57 -10.51 2.96
N MET A 154 -7.63 -10.09 2.26
CA MET A 154 -9.01 -10.03 2.78
C MET A 154 -9.60 -11.42 3.04
N GLU A 155 -9.33 -12.39 2.17
CA GLU A 155 -9.71 -13.80 2.38
C GLU A 155 -8.92 -14.46 3.53
N GLY A 156 -7.86 -13.82 4.05
CA GLY A 156 -6.95 -14.39 5.04
C GLY A 156 -6.08 -15.53 4.50
N SER A 157 -5.99 -15.69 3.17
CA SER A 157 -5.23 -16.75 2.51
C SER A 157 -3.76 -16.36 2.35
N TYR A 158 -3.05 -16.24 3.47
CA TYR A 158 -1.65 -15.81 3.49
C TYR A 158 -0.70 -16.76 2.74
N ASP A 159 -1.04 -18.05 2.62
CA ASP A 159 -0.29 -19.02 1.80
C ASP A 159 -0.19 -18.61 0.33
N ARG A 160 -1.29 -18.10 -0.24
CA ARG A 160 -1.33 -17.67 -1.64
C ARG A 160 -0.52 -16.40 -1.84
N VAL A 161 -0.66 -15.46 -0.91
CA VAL A 161 0.12 -14.23 -0.87
C VAL A 161 1.62 -14.53 -0.80
N TRP A 162 2.02 -15.43 0.10
CA TRP A 162 3.42 -15.82 0.27
C TRP A 162 3.98 -16.49 -0.99
N LYS A 163 3.20 -17.38 -1.61
CA LYS A 163 3.57 -18.00 -2.89
C LYS A 163 3.73 -16.98 -4.01
N ALA A 164 2.82 -16.01 -4.13
CA ALA A 164 2.88 -14.96 -5.15
C ALA A 164 4.01 -13.94 -4.92
N MET A 165 4.46 -13.77 -3.66
CA MET A 165 5.66 -12.99 -3.36
C MET A 165 6.97 -13.76 -3.63
N LYS A 166 6.95 -15.09 -3.51
CA LYS A 166 8.12 -15.96 -3.70
C LYS A 166 8.29 -16.41 -5.15
N SER A 167 7.18 -16.57 -5.88
CA SER A 167 7.20 -16.77 -7.32
C SER A 167 7.66 -15.48 -7.99
N SER A 168 8.44 -15.62 -9.06
CA SER A 168 8.91 -14.53 -9.91
C SER A 168 7.77 -13.83 -10.70
N GLU A 169 6.55 -13.83 -10.16
CA GLU A 169 5.37 -13.15 -10.72
C GLU A 169 5.35 -11.66 -10.44
N VAL A 170 6.34 -11.15 -9.69
CA VAL A 170 6.55 -9.73 -9.49
C VAL A 170 6.75 -9.07 -10.86
N PRO A 171 5.82 -8.23 -11.34
CA PRO A 171 5.87 -7.71 -12.71
C PRO A 171 7.08 -6.81 -12.99
N CYS A 172 7.69 -6.25 -11.94
CA CYS A 172 8.69 -5.20 -12.02
C CYS A 172 9.60 -5.16 -10.78
N ASP A 173 10.88 -4.83 -10.95
CA ASP A 173 11.86 -4.77 -9.86
C ASP A 173 11.46 -3.79 -8.75
N GLU A 174 10.72 -2.72 -9.07
CA GLU A 174 10.26 -1.74 -8.08
C GLU A 174 9.26 -2.32 -7.06
N TYR A 175 8.56 -3.39 -7.43
CA TYR A 175 7.61 -4.06 -6.54
C TYR A 175 8.33 -4.86 -5.44
N SER A 176 9.60 -5.22 -5.64
CA SER A 176 10.39 -5.96 -4.65
C SER A 176 10.57 -5.18 -3.33
N VAL A 177 10.63 -3.85 -3.41
CA VAL A 177 10.74 -2.95 -2.24
C VAL A 177 9.56 -3.14 -1.29
N PHE A 178 8.36 -3.32 -1.85
CA PHE A 178 7.14 -3.53 -1.07
C PHE A 178 7.06 -4.94 -0.48
N SER A 179 7.65 -5.94 -1.15
CA SER A 179 7.61 -7.33 -0.68
C SER A 179 8.22 -7.50 0.72
N GLU A 180 9.29 -6.78 1.05
CA GLU A 180 9.89 -6.83 2.40
C GLU A 180 8.94 -6.27 3.46
N ILE A 181 8.29 -5.14 3.16
CA ILE A 181 7.36 -4.47 4.07
C ILE A 181 6.12 -5.34 4.28
N LEU A 182 5.54 -5.85 3.20
CA LEU A 182 4.39 -6.76 3.23
C LEU A 182 4.68 -8.05 4.00
N LYS A 183 5.86 -8.66 3.84
CA LYS A 183 6.26 -9.86 4.59
C LYS A 183 6.22 -9.62 6.09
N ASN A 184 6.74 -8.47 6.55
CA ASN A 184 6.73 -8.13 7.96
C ASN A 184 5.30 -7.88 8.47
N GLN A 185 4.48 -7.16 7.69
CA GLN A 185 3.10 -6.87 8.05
C GLN A 185 2.22 -8.13 8.10
N ILE A 186 2.37 -9.04 7.14
CA ILE A 186 1.64 -10.31 7.12
C ILE A 186 2.04 -11.16 8.33
N ARG A 187 3.33 -11.22 8.67
CA ARG A 187 3.78 -11.93 9.87
C ARG A 187 3.21 -11.32 11.14
N SER A 188 3.11 -9.99 11.24
CA SER A 188 2.48 -9.35 12.40
C SER A 188 0.98 -9.61 12.49
N GLU A 189 0.26 -9.62 11.38
CA GLU A 189 -1.18 -9.92 11.36
C GLU A 189 -1.45 -11.39 11.72
N ILE A 190 -0.70 -12.31 11.12
CA ILE A 190 -0.74 -13.73 11.46
C ILE A 190 -0.44 -13.96 12.94
N ALA A 191 0.58 -13.28 13.47
CA ALA A 191 0.94 -13.37 14.89
C ALA A 191 -0.19 -12.90 15.80
N SER A 192 -0.75 -11.71 15.55
CA SER A 192 -1.87 -11.16 16.32
C SER A 192 -3.14 -12.02 16.21
N SER A 193 -3.39 -12.64 15.06
CA SER A 193 -4.49 -13.60 14.88
C SER A 193 -4.23 -14.89 15.66
N SER A 194 -3.00 -15.40 15.65
CA SER A 194 -2.60 -16.62 16.37
C SER A 194 -2.70 -16.45 17.89
N GLU A 195 -2.33 -15.26 18.40
CA GLU A 195 -2.48 -14.88 19.82
C GLU A 195 -3.94 -14.98 20.30
N ARG A 196 -4.90 -14.62 19.45
CA ARG A 196 -6.35 -14.68 19.77
C ARG A 196 -6.97 -16.05 19.51
N ALA A 197 -6.46 -16.79 18.54
CA ALA A 197 -7.05 -18.06 18.11
C ALA A 197 -6.62 -19.24 18.98
N TYR A 198 -5.41 -19.20 19.55
CA TYR A 198 -4.82 -20.34 20.26
C TYR A 198 -4.20 -19.91 21.59
N PRO A 199 -4.35 -20.73 22.66
CA PRO A 199 -3.67 -20.50 23.93
C PRO A 199 -2.19 -20.90 23.89
N SER A 200 -1.82 -21.87 23.05
CA SER A 200 -0.43 -22.25 22.83
C SER A 200 -0.21 -22.90 21.46
N LEU A 201 1.00 -22.77 20.91
CA LEU A 201 1.38 -23.34 19.62
C LEU A 201 2.79 -23.97 19.68
N PRO A 202 3.01 -25.18 19.10
CA PRO A 202 4.34 -25.75 18.97
C PRO A 202 5.24 -24.91 18.06
N ILE A 203 6.55 -24.85 18.35
CA ILE A 203 7.52 -24.08 17.55
C ILE A 203 7.54 -24.52 16.07
N SER A 204 7.39 -25.83 15.80
CA SER A 204 7.36 -26.39 14.44
C SER A 204 6.13 -25.95 13.63
N SER A 205 4.97 -25.86 14.29
CA SER A 205 3.74 -25.33 13.70
C SER A 205 3.88 -23.83 13.43
N THR A 206 4.36 -23.07 14.41
CA THR A 206 4.57 -21.61 14.27
C THR A 206 5.58 -21.27 13.18
N LYS A 207 6.63 -22.07 13.02
CA LYS A 207 7.59 -21.94 11.91
C LYS A 207 6.89 -21.99 10.55
N SER A 208 6.01 -22.97 10.38
CA SER A 208 5.29 -23.19 9.12
C SER A 208 4.25 -22.08 8.89
N LEU A 209 3.62 -21.61 9.95
CA LEU A 209 2.58 -20.58 9.94
C LEU A 209 3.15 -19.17 9.62
N LEU A 210 4.32 -18.83 10.18
CA LEU A 210 4.99 -17.53 9.95
C LEU A 210 5.95 -17.52 8.75
N PHE A 211 6.07 -18.64 8.04
CA PHE A 211 7.02 -18.84 6.94
C PHE A 211 8.45 -18.42 7.31
N LEU A 212 8.94 -18.93 8.44
CA LEU A 212 10.30 -18.70 8.93
C LEU A 212 11.23 -19.87 8.51
N ASP A 213 12.47 -19.54 8.16
CA ASP A 213 13.42 -20.53 7.66
C ASP A 213 14.05 -21.35 8.80
N SER A 214 14.27 -20.72 9.96
CA SER A 214 14.89 -21.33 11.14
C SER A 214 13.98 -21.31 12.37
N GLU A 215 14.13 -22.32 13.23
CA GLU A 215 13.49 -22.35 14.56
C GLU A 215 14.06 -21.28 15.50
N GLY A 216 15.33 -20.88 15.30
CA GLY A 216 15.94 -19.77 16.04
C GLY A 216 15.26 -18.43 15.75
N ASP A 217 14.79 -18.22 14.52
CA ASP A 217 14.07 -17.00 14.14
C ASP A 217 12.71 -16.94 14.83
N VAL A 218 12.03 -18.09 14.98
CA VAL A 218 10.76 -18.20 15.71
C VAL A 218 10.93 -17.76 17.17
N ILE A 219 12.02 -18.20 17.82
CA ILE A 219 12.31 -17.83 19.21
C ILE A 219 12.62 -16.33 19.31
N SER A 220 13.39 -15.77 18.37
CA SER A 220 13.66 -14.33 18.34
C SER A 220 12.39 -13.49 18.15
N PHE A 221 11.49 -13.95 17.29
CA PHE A 221 10.20 -13.32 17.02
C PHE A 221 9.27 -13.40 18.23
N ALA A 222 9.23 -14.56 18.89
CA ALA A 222 8.50 -14.77 20.13
C ALA A 222 8.98 -13.82 21.24
N HIS A 223 10.29 -13.65 21.41
CA HIS A 223 10.84 -12.69 22.38
C HIS A 223 10.50 -11.24 22.03
N HIS A 224 10.53 -10.86 20.75
CA HIS A 224 10.15 -9.51 20.33
C HIS A 224 8.69 -9.18 20.63
N ARG A 225 7.81 -10.18 20.53
CA ARG A 225 6.38 -10.09 20.86
C ARG A 225 6.06 -10.30 22.34
N GLY A 226 7.02 -10.73 23.15
CA GLY A 226 6.82 -11.03 24.57
C GLY A 226 6.14 -12.37 24.85
N TRP A 227 6.15 -13.32 23.89
CA TRP A 227 5.59 -14.66 24.08
C TRP A 227 6.48 -15.53 24.98
N ILE A 228 5.85 -16.42 25.74
CA ILE A 228 6.54 -17.29 26.68
C ILE A 228 6.82 -18.63 26.01
N VAL A 229 8.10 -18.95 25.79
CA VAL A 229 8.50 -20.25 25.23
C VAL A 229 8.80 -21.23 26.38
N ARG A 230 8.07 -22.34 26.45
CA ARG A 230 8.30 -23.42 27.43
C ARG A 230 8.21 -24.77 26.72
N ASP A 231 9.19 -25.64 26.96
CA ASP A 231 9.18 -27.05 26.52
C ASP A 231 8.86 -27.26 25.02
N GLY A 232 9.36 -26.37 24.16
CA GLY A 232 9.14 -26.45 22.70
C GLY A 232 7.78 -25.90 22.22
N ASN A 233 6.99 -25.32 23.13
CA ASN A 233 5.71 -24.67 22.87
C ASN A 233 5.77 -23.18 23.21
N ILE A 234 5.07 -22.38 22.42
CA ILE A 234 4.87 -20.95 22.61
C ILE A 234 3.53 -20.78 23.29
N TYR A 235 3.53 -20.10 24.44
CA TYR A 235 2.34 -19.71 25.16
C TYR A 235 2.09 -18.23 24.92
N PHE A 236 0.88 -17.92 24.46
CA PHE A 236 0.44 -16.55 24.27
C PHE A 236 -0.11 -16.04 25.60
N PRO A 237 0.32 -14.84 26.06
CA PRO A 237 -0.26 -14.26 27.26
C PRO A 237 -1.74 -13.98 27.01
N ASP A 238 -2.59 -14.51 27.88
CA ASP A 238 -4.04 -14.46 27.72
C ASP A 238 -4.52 -12.99 27.84
N THR A 239 -4.90 -12.36 26.72
CA THR A 239 -5.61 -11.07 26.76
C THR A 239 -7.02 -11.21 27.32
N ALA A 240 -7.53 -12.44 27.49
CA ALA A 240 -8.89 -12.72 27.97
C ALA A 240 -9.11 -12.37 29.45
N GLU A 241 -8.08 -12.30 30.29
CA GLU A 241 -8.28 -12.02 31.72
C GLU A 241 -8.37 -10.52 32.06
N GLY A 242 -7.96 -9.62 31.15
CA GLY A 242 -7.88 -8.18 31.40
C GLY A 242 -9.06 -7.35 30.88
N GLU A 243 -9.55 -7.63 29.68
CA GLU A 243 -10.55 -6.77 29.01
C GLU A 243 -11.99 -7.29 29.15
N ASP A 244 -12.22 -8.59 29.01
CA ASP A 244 -13.58 -9.18 29.09
C ASP A 244 -14.16 -9.14 30.52
N GLY A 245 -13.31 -9.23 31.54
CA GLY A 245 -13.73 -9.16 32.94
C GLY A 245 -14.10 -7.75 33.42
N ASP A 246 -13.52 -6.72 32.81
CA ASP A 246 -13.75 -5.32 33.15
C ASP A 246 -14.92 -4.75 32.34
N GLN A 247 -14.98 -5.05 31.04
CA GLN A 247 -16.11 -4.68 30.17
C GLN A 247 -17.43 -5.31 30.62
N ASN A 248 -17.43 -6.57 31.11
CA ASN A 248 -18.64 -7.18 31.67
C ASN A 248 -19.11 -6.49 32.95
N LYS A 249 -18.20 -6.00 33.79
CA LYS A 249 -18.56 -5.25 35.00
C LYS A 249 -19.15 -3.89 34.65
N GLU A 250 -18.56 -3.18 33.72
CA GLU A 250 -19.06 -1.88 33.25
C GLU A 250 -20.42 -2.02 32.55
N MET A 251 -20.59 -3.03 31.68
CA MET A 251 -21.87 -3.34 31.04
C MET A 251 -22.95 -3.73 32.06
N SER A 252 -22.59 -4.51 33.07
CA SER A 252 -23.52 -4.86 34.16
C SER A 252 -23.94 -3.64 34.96
N GLN A 253 -23.02 -2.71 35.24
CA GLN A 253 -23.33 -1.45 35.93
C GLN A 253 -24.24 -0.54 35.09
N MET A 254 -23.97 -0.40 33.79
CA MET A 254 -24.84 0.38 32.89
C MET A 254 -26.25 -0.21 32.81
N VAL A 255 -26.40 -1.53 32.75
CA VAL A 255 -27.73 -2.18 32.73
C VAL A 255 -28.48 -1.93 34.03
N ILE A 256 -27.80 -1.98 35.17
CA ILE A 256 -28.40 -1.68 36.48
C ILE A 256 -28.81 -0.21 36.56
N GLU A 257 -27.94 0.72 36.13
CA GLU A 257 -28.23 2.15 36.13
C GLU A 257 -29.42 2.51 35.23
N ASN A 258 -29.47 1.93 34.02
CA ASN A 258 -30.60 2.10 33.11
C ASN A 258 -31.90 1.52 33.72
N ALA A 259 -31.85 0.33 34.33
CA ALA A 259 -33.02 -0.26 34.99
C ALA A 259 -33.51 0.58 36.18
N LEU A 260 -32.60 1.16 36.96
CA LEU A 260 -32.93 2.08 38.06
C LEU A 260 -33.48 3.41 37.54
N GLY A 261 -32.94 3.91 36.42
CA GLY A 261 -33.44 5.10 35.73
C GLY A 261 -34.87 4.91 35.24
N TYR A 262 -35.15 3.81 34.54
CA TYR A 262 -36.50 3.48 34.09
C TYR A 262 -37.48 3.29 35.25
N ALA A 263 -37.06 2.62 36.33
CA ALA A 263 -37.89 2.46 37.53
C ALA A 263 -38.21 3.83 38.18
N ARG A 264 -37.21 4.72 38.27
CA ARG A 264 -37.37 6.07 38.82
C ARG A 264 -38.30 6.94 37.97
N GLU A 265 -38.20 6.86 36.64
CA GLU A 265 -39.10 7.57 35.72
C GLU A 265 -40.55 7.07 35.85
N LEU A 266 -40.76 5.76 36.08
CA LEU A 266 -42.08 5.18 36.30
C LEU A 266 -42.68 5.51 37.68
N GLU A 267 -41.86 5.62 38.72
CA GLU A 267 -42.31 5.98 40.08
C GLU A 267 -42.52 7.49 40.27
N THR A 268 -41.94 8.32 39.39
CA THR A 268 -42.17 9.76 39.42
C THR A 268 -43.57 10.05 38.84
N ILE A 269 -44.52 10.35 39.71
CA ILE A 269 -45.87 10.75 39.31
C ILE A 269 -45.77 12.06 38.52
N VAL A 270 -46.22 12.05 37.26
CA VAL A 270 -46.45 13.24 36.44
C VAL A 270 -47.67 14.01 36.95
#